data_AF-A0A2W4QPG9-F1
#
_entry.id   AF-A0A2W4QPG9-F1
#
_cell.length_a   1.000
_cell.length_b   1.000
_cell.length_c   1.000
_cell.angle_alpha   90.00
_cell.angle_beta   90.00
_cell.angle_gamma   90.00
#
_symmetry.space_group_name_H-M   'P 1'
#
loop_
_entity.id
_entity.type
_entity.pdbx_description
1 polymer ?
#
loop_
_entity_poly.entity_id
_entity_poly.type
_entity_poly.pdbx_seq_one_letter_code
_entity_poly.pdbx_strand_id
1 'polypeptide(L)'
;MTTWAYGERILYVDLTRRAARVEPTPSALKRGFVGGAGFVASLLAQAPSDRVTLATGPLSDAMAGRLAMGAVAGGRPVFASLGGRMAAALKGAGFDAVVIDGRLDRPGVLMLEPDGVRLLDAGHLWGLEVPDVARHLYLEAGPYWATMVLGPAADYRVPFAVAVHEGHFAGGSGVAAALGRKRIKAIMVRDALAIPSRCTGCSLACPAKLSPSAGRAGDLGLDAPTAERLVALASRLVQAGMLPEPIELLTEIAYRRGVGAIFADGEEAALRRLGPEAARFLPLLPPRRRQSGIGIADLLGTCQRVCRERPGEILRSALVATKGLLADAS
;
A
#
# COMPACT_ATOMS: atom_id res chain seq x y z
N MET A 1 24.12 -0.99 24.51
CA MET A 1 24.00 -1.37 23.08
C MET A 1 22.64 -0.88 22.61
N THR A 2 22.60 0.30 21.97
CA THR A 2 21.36 1.08 21.86
C THR A 2 20.82 1.00 20.43
N THR A 3 19.84 0.13 20.25
CA THR A 3 19.03 -0.13 19.05
C THR A 3 17.94 0.93 18.88
N TRP A 4 18.29 2.12 18.38
CA TRP A 4 17.28 3.18 18.10
C TRP A 4 16.77 3.20 16.65
N ALA A 5 17.44 2.51 15.72
CA ALA A 5 17.05 2.50 14.31
C ALA A 5 16.09 1.35 13.92
N TYR A 6 15.99 0.29 14.73
CA TYR A 6 15.21 -0.91 14.44
C TYR A 6 14.21 -1.17 15.55
N GLY A 7 13.01 -1.63 15.20
CA GLY A 7 12.01 -2.13 16.16
C GLY A 7 12.40 -3.48 16.75
N GLU A 8 13.41 -4.15 16.16
CA GLU A 8 13.99 -5.42 16.59
C GLU A 8 13.02 -6.61 16.55
N ARG A 9 11.84 -6.44 15.93
CA ARG A 9 10.83 -7.49 15.81
C ARG A 9 10.25 -7.56 14.40
N ILE A 10 9.99 -8.78 13.96
CA ILE A 10 9.22 -9.11 12.75
C ILE A 10 7.97 -9.87 13.19
N LEU A 11 6.82 -9.37 12.75
CA LEU A 11 5.54 -10.04 12.98
C LEU A 11 5.23 -10.97 11.80
N TYR A 12 5.05 -12.26 12.06
CA TYR A 12 4.57 -13.23 11.08
C TYR A 12 3.11 -13.57 11.37
N VAL A 13 2.25 -13.43 10.38
CA VAL A 13 0.81 -13.68 10.45
C VAL A 13 0.43 -14.77 9.46
N ASP A 14 -0.13 -15.87 9.97
CA ASP A 14 -0.76 -16.92 9.17
C ASP A 14 -2.28 -16.75 9.25
N LEU A 15 -2.87 -16.20 8.20
CA LEU A 15 -4.30 -15.90 8.15
C LEU A 15 -5.16 -17.17 8.10
N THR A 16 -4.63 -18.25 7.52
CA THR A 16 -5.35 -19.52 7.41
C THR A 16 -5.47 -20.18 8.78
N ARG A 17 -4.37 -20.22 9.53
CA ARG A 17 -4.35 -20.74 10.90
C ARG A 17 -4.83 -19.74 11.96
N ARG A 18 -5.07 -18.48 11.57
CA ARG A 18 -5.35 -17.36 12.47
C ARG A 18 -4.34 -17.26 13.61
N ALA A 19 -3.07 -17.46 13.27
CA ALA A 19 -1.96 -17.47 14.21
C ALA A 19 -0.99 -16.33 13.90
N ALA A 20 -0.36 -15.81 14.94
CA ALA A 20 0.70 -14.83 14.81
C ALA A 20 1.85 -15.15 15.74
N ARG A 21 3.06 -14.81 15.30
CA ARG A 21 4.26 -14.92 16.12
C ARG A 21 5.19 -13.75 15.85
N VAL A 22 5.92 -13.37 16.87
CA VAL A 22 6.90 -12.30 16.81
C VAL A 22 8.28 -12.91 16.93
N GLU A 23 9.14 -12.63 15.97
CA GLU A 23 10.53 -13.08 15.98
C GLU A 23 11.48 -11.87 16.01
N PRO A 24 12.68 -12.01 16.61
CA PRO A 24 13.66 -10.93 16.59
C PRO A 24 14.15 -10.63 15.17
N THR A 25 14.35 -9.36 14.83
CA THR A 25 14.90 -8.96 13.53
C THR A 25 16.34 -9.45 13.38
N PRO A 26 16.65 -10.38 12.45
CA PRO A 26 17.98 -10.97 12.37
C PRO A 26 19.05 -9.93 12.02
N SER A 27 20.19 -9.98 12.70
CA SER A 27 21.33 -9.07 12.43
C SER A 27 21.85 -9.19 10.99
N ALA A 28 21.75 -10.37 10.37
CA ALA A 28 22.10 -10.57 8.96
C ALA A 28 21.15 -9.82 8.03
N LEU A 29 19.84 -9.77 8.35
CA LEU A 29 18.86 -9.03 7.59
C LEU A 29 19.15 -7.52 7.66
N LYS A 30 19.42 -6.99 8.86
CA LYS A 30 19.80 -5.58 9.09
C LYS A 30 21.04 -5.18 8.28
N ARG A 31 22.10 -5.98 8.33
CA ARG A 31 23.37 -5.68 7.61
C ARG A 31 23.26 -5.86 6.10
N GLY A 32 22.56 -6.90 5.64
CA GLY A 32 22.49 -7.24 4.22
C GLY A 32 21.48 -6.40 3.43
N PHE A 33 20.40 -5.96 4.09
CA PHE A 33 19.24 -5.38 3.39
C PHE A 33 18.78 -4.04 3.96
N VAL A 34 19.33 -3.58 5.09
CA VAL A 34 19.09 -2.27 5.74
C VAL A 34 17.66 -2.01 6.23
N GLY A 35 16.62 -2.36 5.47
CA GLY A 35 15.22 -2.13 5.82
C GLY A 35 14.36 -1.99 4.58
N GLY A 36 13.10 -1.60 4.77
CA GLY A 36 12.18 -1.21 3.71
C GLY A 36 12.13 -2.24 2.57
N ALA A 37 12.35 -1.79 1.33
CA ALA A 37 12.26 -2.64 0.15
C ALA A 37 13.28 -3.80 0.16
N GLY A 38 14.44 -3.63 0.81
CA GLY A 38 15.43 -4.70 0.97
C GLY A 38 14.89 -5.82 1.87
N PHE A 39 14.24 -5.47 2.99
CA PHE A 39 13.60 -6.46 3.86
C PHE A 39 12.47 -7.16 3.14
N VAL A 40 11.62 -6.41 2.42
CA VAL A 40 10.55 -6.98 1.59
C VAL A 40 11.13 -8.00 0.60
N ALA A 41 12.16 -7.63 -0.16
CA ALA A 41 12.76 -8.52 -1.16
C ALA A 41 13.33 -9.80 -0.52
N SER A 42 14.07 -9.67 0.59
CA SER A 42 14.65 -10.81 1.32
C SER A 42 13.58 -11.75 1.89
N LEU A 43 12.52 -11.20 2.48
CA LEU A 43 11.45 -11.97 3.11
C LEU A 43 10.51 -12.64 2.09
N LEU A 44 10.31 -12.02 0.92
CA LEU A 44 9.57 -12.63 -0.19
C LEU A 44 10.36 -13.78 -0.83
N ALA A 45 11.68 -13.67 -0.93
CA ALA A 45 12.52 -14.73 -1.49
C ALA A 45 12.48 -16.04 -0.69
N GLN A 46 12.15 -15.97 0.61
CA GLN A 46 12.04 -17.13 1.50
C GLN A 46 10.76 -17.96 1.28
N ALA A 47 9.69 -17.37 0.72
CA ALA A 47 8.44 -18.08 0.45
C ALA A 47 7.66 -17.41 -0.70
N PRO A 48 7.80 -17.92 -1.94
CA PRO A 48 7.37 -17.17 -3.12
C PRO A 48 5.89 -17.31 -3.50
N SER A 49 5.09 -18.23 -2.96
CA SER A 49 3.82 -18.58 -3.62
C SER A 49 2.57 -17.78 -3.22
N ASP A 50 2.57 -17.03 -2.10
CA ASP A 50 1.42 -16.20 -1.71
C ASP A 50 1.77 -15.14 -0.65
N ARG A 51 3.04 -14.79 -0.42
CA ARG A 51 3.42 -13.91 0.68
C ARG A 51 3.14 -12.44 0.36
N VAL A 52 2.66 -11.69 1.35
CA VAL A 52 2.68 -10.21 1.35
C VAL A 52 3.55 -9.73 2.50
N THR A 53 4.46 -8.81 2.24
CA THR A 53 5.37 -8.26 3.25
C THR A 53 5.25 -6.74 3.28
N LEU A 54 5.16 -6.18 4.48
CA LEU A 54 5.27 -4.76 4.78
C LEU A 54 6.56 -4.57 5.59
N ALA A 55 7.37 -3.57 5.27
CA ALA A 55 8.58 -3.30 6.05
C ALA A 55 8.87 -1.81 6.18
N THR A 56 9.41 -1.44 7.34
CA THR A 56 9.91 -0.12 7.64
C THR A 56 11.40 -0.04 7.34
N GLY A 57 11.88 1.16 7.00
CA GLY A 57 13.30 1.48 6.98
C GLY A 57 13.80 1.91 8.36
N PRO A 58 15.12 2.01 8.54
CA PRO A 58 15.70 2.49 9.79
C PRO A 58 15.38 3.95 10.09
N LEU A 59 15.03 4.73 9.06
CA LEU A 59 14.64 6.14 9.15
C LEU A 59 13.11 6.34 9.10
N SER A 60 12.33 5.27 9.27
CA SER A 60 10.86 5.35 9.16
C SER A 60 10.16 5.99 10.36
N ASP A 61 10.86 6.20 11.47
CA ASP A 61 10.42 7.01 12.62
C ASP A 61 10.23 8.49 12.22
N ALA A 62 11.09 9.00 11.32
CA ALA A 62 11.01 10.38 10.89
C ALA A 62 9.76 10.65 10.03
N MET A 63 9.22 11.88 10.10
CA MET A 63 8.04 12.38 9.38
C MET A 63 8.05 12.19 7.84
N ALA A 64 9.12 11.66 7.25
CA ALA A 64 9.28 11.36 5.82
C ALA A 64 9.49 9.86 5.51
N GLY A 65 9.30 8.98 6.50
CA GLY A 65 9.41 7.54 6.35
C GLY A 65 8.41 6.97 5.35
N ARG A 66 8.84 6.06 4.47
CA ARG A 66 7.95 5.31 3.58
C ARG A 66 7.81 3.87 4.06
N LEU A 67 6.61 3.33 3.98
CA LEU A 67 6.36 1.90 4.14
C LEU A 67 6.67 1.22 2.81
N ALA A 68 7.60 0.28 2.81
CA ALA A 68 7.79 -0.59 1.66
C ALA A 68 6.83 -1.76 1.76
N MET A 69 6.25 -2.15 0.63
CA MET A 69 5.36 -3.29 0.56
C MET A 69 5.73 -4.15 -0.64
N GLY A 70 5.47 -5.44 -0.55
CA GLY A 70 5.62 -6.32 -1.68
C GLY A 70 4.80 -7.59 -1.56
N ALA A 71 4.56 -8.20 -2.71
CA ALA A 71 3.80 -9.44 -2.83
C ALA A 71 4.31 -10.24 -4.02
N VAL A 72 3.85 -11.47 -4.17
CA VAL A 72 4.00 -12.20 -5.43
C VAL A 72 2.71 -12.10 -6.25
N ALA A 73 2.80 -11.47 -7.42
CA ALA A 73 1.68 -11.27 -8.33
C ALA A 73 2.06 -11.71 -9.75
N GLY A 74 1.30 -12.65 -10.33
CA GLY A 74 1.58 -13.18 -11.67
C GLY A 74 2.92 -13.91 -11.77
N GLY A 75 3.31 -14.64 -10.73
CA GLY A 75 4.55 -15.44 -10.70
C GLY A 75 5.84 -14.65 -10.47
N ARG A 76 5.75 -13.35 -10.17
CA ARG A 76 6.92 -12.49 -9.91
C ARG A 76 6.73 -11.60 -8.67
N PRO A 77 7.81 -11.21 -7.98
CA PRO A 77 7.73 -10.23 -6.91
C PRO A 77 7.35 -8.86 -7.48
N VAL A 78 6.43 -8.20 -6.80
CA VAL A 78 5.98 -6.84 -7.08
C VAL A 78 6.12 -6.00 -5.83
N PHE A 79 6.43 -4.71 -6.02
CA PHE A 79 6.73 -3.80 -4.92
C PHE A 79 5.86 -2.56 -5.02
N ALA A 80 5.52 -1.99 -3.87
CA ALA A 80 4.85 -0.71 -3.75
C ALA A 80 5.43 0.07 -2.57
N SER A 81 5.18 1.37 -2.54
CA SER A 81 5.59 2.23 -1.44
C SER A 81 4.44 3.11 -1.03
N LEU A 82 4.18 3.19 0.27
CA LEU A 82 3.13 4.00 0.86
C LEU A 82 3.76 5.10 1.72
N GLY A 83 3.31 6.33 1.53
CA GLY A 83 3.68 7.47 2.38
C GLY A 83 2.77 7.57 3.61
N GLY A 84 2.72 8.77 4.19
CA GLY A 84 1.98 9.04 5.42
C GLY A 84 2.66 8.43 6.65
N ARG A 85 1.91 8.30 7.74
CA ARG A 85 2.45 7.87 9.04
C ARG A 85 2.48 6.36 9.25
N MET A 86 2.00 5.56 8.29
CA MET A 86 1.93 4.09 8.42
C MET A 86 3.28 3.45 8.80
N ALA A 87 4.38 3.93 8.21
CA ALA A 87 5.71 3.42 8.52
C ALA A 87 6.15 3.78 9.95
N ALA A 88 5.89 5.01 10.39
CA ALA A 88 6.20 5.47 11.74
C ALA A 88 5.34 4.74 12.78
N ALA A 89 4.04 4.54 12.51
CA ALA A 89 3.15 3.78 13.39
C ALA A 89 3.60 2.33 13.53
N LEU A 90 3.98 1.68 12.42
CA LEU A 90 4.50 0.30 12.47
C LEU A 90 5.81 0.19 13.24
N LYS A 91 6.69 1.19 13.08
CA LYS A 91 7.92 1.30 13.86
C LYS A 91 7.66 1.53 15.34
N GLY A 92 6.71 2.41 15.68
CA GLY A 92 6.29 2.72 17.04
C GLY A 92 5.57 1.55 17.72
N ALA A 93 4.89 0.70 16.94
CA ALA A 93 4.41 -0.60 17.39
C ALA A 93 5.55 -1.63 17.56
N GLY A 94 6.81 -1.24 17.35
CA GLY A 94 8.00 -2.05 17.54
C GLY A 94 8.25 -3.09 16.45
N PHE A 95 7.70 -2.93 15.24
CA PHE A 95 7.90 -3.86 14.13
C PHE A 95 8.75 -3.26 13.02
N ASP A 96 9.78 -3.99 12.61
CA ASP A 96 10.55 -3.70 11.40
C ASP A 96 9.87 -4.24 10.14
N ALA A 97 9.16 -5.35 10.26
CA ALA A 97 8.40 -5.94 9.18
C ALA A 97 7.18 -6.73 9.67
N VAL A 98 6.20 -6.85 8.79
CA VAL A 98 5.02 -7.71 8.93
C VAL A 98 4.95 -8.60 7.71
N VAL A 99 4.93 -9.90 7.95
CA VAL A 99 4.87 -10.94 6.92
C VAL A 99 3.51 -11.62 7.02
N ILE A 100 2.76 -11.63 5.93
CA ILE A 100 1.38 -12.10 5.87
C ILE A 100 1.29 -13.26 4.89
N ASP A 101 1.00 -14.43 5.43
CA ASP A 101 0.82 -15.68 4.70
C ASP A 101 -0.64 -16.17 4.83
N GLY A 102 -1.04 -17.10 3.96
CA GLY A 102 -2.38 -17.68 4.00
C GLY A 102 -3.48 -16.70 3.61
N ARG A 103 -4.74 -17.07 3.86
CA ARG A 103 -5.91 -16.28 3.47
C ARG A 103 -7.05 -16.45 4.47
N LEU A 104 -7.83 -15.39 4.70
CA LEU A 104 -9.04 -15.44 5.52
C LEU A 104 -10.21 -16.14 4.80
N ASP A 105 -11.05 -16.80 5.59
CA ASP A 105 -12.33 -17.41 5.21
C ASP A 105 -13.44 -16.37 4.94
N ARG A 106 -13.30 -15.17 5.50
CA ARG A 106 -14.19 -14.02 5.30
C ARG A 106 -13.39 -12.70 5.30
N PRO A 107 -13.94 -11.62 4.72
CA PRO A 107 -13.31 -10.30 4.78
C PRO A 107 -12.91 -9.91 6.21
N GLY A 108 -11.71 -9.36 6.39
CA GLY A 108 -11.25 -8.93 7.70
C GLY A 108 -10.29 -7.74 7.69
N VAL A 109 -10.13 -7.14 8.87
CA VAL A 109 -9.14 -6.09 9.15
C VAL A 109 -8.06 -6.64 10.06
N LEU A 110 -6.79 -6.39 9.70
CA LEU A 110 -5.64 -6.68 10.57
C LEU A 110 -5.37 -5.44 11.43
N MET A 111 -5.51 -5.57 12.74
CA MET A 111 -5.14 -4.53 13.70
C MET A 111 -3.81 -4.91 14.36
N LEU A 112 -2.77 -4.14 14.10
CA LEU A 112 -1.43 -4.36 14.60
C LEU A 112 -1.20 -3.51 15.86
N GLU A 113 -0.79 -4.18 16.93
CA GLU A 113 -0.55 -3.59 18.24
C GLU A 113 0.83 -4.05 18.76
N PRO A 114 1.43 -3.36 19.74
CA PRO A 114 2.77 -3.74 20.22
C PRO A 114 2.89 -5.17 20.74
N ASP A 115 1.78 -5.78 21.18
CA ASP A 115 1.66 -7.16 21.67
C ASP A 115 1.38 -8.18 20.54
N GLY A 116 1.01 -7.74 19.33
CA GLY A 116 0.83 -8.62 18.18
C GLY A 116 -0.18 -8.12 17.15
N VAL A 117 -1.12 -8.99 16.78
CA VAL A 117 -2.18 -8.69 15.80
C VAL A 117 -3.51 -9.25 16.25
N ARG A 118 -4.56 -8.46 16.00
CA ARG A 118 -5.95 -8.87 16.10
C ARG A 118 -6.59 -8.88 14.71
N LEU A 119 -7.46 -9.85 14.49
CA LEU A 119 -8.26 -9.96 13.27
C LEU A 119 -9.70 -9.58 13.59
N LEU A 120 -10.23 -8.56 12.92
CA LEU A 120 -11.65 -8.20 13.00
C LEU A 120 -12.39 -8.70 11.77
N ASP A 121 -13.64 -9.11 11.96
CA ASP A 121 -14.58 -9.31 10.86
C ASP A 121 -14.85 -7.97 10.16
N ALA A 122 -14.83 -7.99 8.84
CA ALA A 122 -15.03 -6.81 8.00
C ALA A 122 -16.02 -7.10 6.86
N GLY A 123 -16.94 -8.04 7.05
CA GLY A 123 -17.91 -8.43 6.02
C GLY A 123 -18.75 -7.24 5.55
N HIS A 124 -19.13 -6.35 6.48
CA HIS A 124 -19.90 -5.13 6.20
C HIS A 124 -19.12 -4.08 5.42
N LEU A 125 -17.79 -4.14 5.41
CA LEU A 125 -16.93 -3.21 4.68
C LEU A 125 -16.62 -3.67 3.26
N TRP A 126 -16.83 -4.96 2.94
CA TRP A 126 -16.45 -5.53 1.66
C TRP A 126 -17.25 -4.93 0.50
N GLY A 127 -16.57 -4.52 -0.56
CA GLY A 127 -17.18 -3.82 -1.68
C GLY A 127 -17.40 -2.32 -1.45
N LEU A 128 -17.27 -1.81 -0.22
CA LEU A 128 -17.35 -0.36 0.01
C LEU A 128 -16.12 0.37 -0.55
N GLU A 129 -16.35 1.62 -0.95
CA GLU A 129 -15.34 2.54 -1.47
C GLU A 129 -14.38 3.01 -0.36
N VAL A 130 -13.19 3.45 -0.77
CA VAL A 130 -12.11 3.84 0.16
C VAL A 130 -12.56 4.87 1.20
N PRO A 131 -13.26 5.97 0.84
CA PRO A 131 -13.66 6.99 1.81
C PRO A 131 -14.64 6.45 2.85
N ASP A 132 -15.59 5.60 2.44
CA ASP A 132 -16.56 4.99 3.35
C ASP A 132 -15.90 4.03 4.32
N VAL A 133 -15.03 3.15 3.83
CA VAL A 133 -14.30 2.20 4.68
C VAL A 133 -13.44 2.95 5.71
N ALA A 134 -12.71 3.99 5.27
CA ALA A 134 -11.91 4.80 6.17
C ALA A 134 -12.76 5.50 7.24
N ARG A 135 -13.93 6.04 6.86
CA ARG A 135 -14.89 6.66 7.77
C ARG A 135 -15.44 5.66 8.78
N HIS A 136 -15.87 4.47 8.34
CA HIS A 136 -16.36 3.41 9.21
C HIS A 136 -15.31 3.02 10.25
N LEU A 137 -14.08 2.71 9.82
CA LEU A 137 -13.01 2.30 10.72
C LEU A 137 -12.61 3.41 11.69
N TYR A 138 -12.66 4.68 11.27
CA TYR A 138 -12.42 5.81 12.16
C TYR A 138 -13.49 5.93 13.26
N LEU A 139 -14.77 5.80 12.89
CA LEU A 139 -15.88 5.88 13.84
C LEU A 139 -15.88 4.70 14.81
N GLU A 140 -15.51 3.50 14.36
CA GLU A 140 -15.47 2.29 15.18
C GLU A 140 -14.24 2.24 16.11
N ALA A 141 -13.04 2.54 15.60
CA ALA A 141 -11.78 2.34 16.33
C ALA A 141 -11.17 3.61 16.94
N GLY A 142 -11.64 4.79 16.54
CA GLY A 142 -11.15 6.08 16.98
C GLY A 142 -9.88 6.58 16.26
N PRO A 143 -9.33 7.73 16.67
CA PRO A 143 -8.30 8.46 15.91
C PRO A 143 -6.88 7.91 16.06
N TYR A 144 -6.64 6.99 16.98
CA TYR A 144 -5.29 6.53 17.37
C TYR A 144 -4.77 5.36 16.51
N TRP A 145 -5.23 5.27 15.27
CA TRP A 145 -4.85 4.23 14.32
C TRP A 145 -4.35 4.84 13.02
N ALA A 146 -3.18 4.42 12.57
CA ALA A 146 -2.78 4.60 11.19
C ALA A 146 -3.48 3.52 10.35
N THR A 147 -4.36 3.93 9.44
CA THR A 147 -5.25 3.00 8.72
C THR A 147 -4.96 2.98 7.22
N MET A 148 -4.54 1.82 6.71
CA MET A 148 -4.40 1.54 5.28
C MET A 148 -5.64 0.78 4.82
N VAL A 149 -6.34 1.35 3.84
CA VAL A 149 -7.62 0.88 3.34
C VAL A 149 -7.51 0.38 1.91
N LEU A 150 -8.27 -0.66 1.59
CA LEU A 150 -8.43 -1.18 0.25
C LEU A 150 -9.83 -0.86 -0.30
N GLY A 151 -9.91 -0.40 -1.55
CA GLY A 151 -11.16 -0.16 -2.26
C GLY A 151 -11.71 -1.42 -2.95
N PRO A 152 -12.87 -1.31 -3.62
CA PRO A 152 -13.48 -2.42 -4.35
C PRO A 152 -12.53 -3.02 -5.40
N ALA A 153 -11.69 -2.22 -6.05
CA ALA A 153 -10.71 -2.74 -7.01
C ALA A 153 -9.82 -3.85 -6.43
N ALA A 154 -9.39 -3.72 -5.17
CA ALA A 154 -8.60 -4.76 -4.50
C ALA A 154 -9.48 -5.96 -4.09
N ASP A 155 -10.69 -5.70 -3.59
CA ASP A 155 -11.68 -6.73 -3.21
C ASP A 155 -11.96 -7.69 -4.40
N TYR A 156 -12.11 -7.12 -5.60
CA TYR A 156 -12.30 -7.85 -6.85
C TYR A 156 -10.98 -8.13 -7.61
N ARG A 157 -9.82 -7.93 -6.97
CA ARG A 157 -8.50 -8.37 -7.45
C ARG A 157 -8.10 -7.78 -8.80
N VAL A 158 -8.46 -6.53 -9.05
CA VAL A 158 -7.95 -5.75 -10.19
C VAL A 158 -6.42 -5.61 -10.04
N PRO A 159 -5.59 -6.01 -11.01
CA PRO A 159 -4.12 -6.07 -10.82
C PRO A 159 -3.47 -4.71 -10.54
N PHE A 160 -4.12 -3.62 -10.95
CA PHE A 160 -3.68 -2.24 -10.73
C PHE A 160 -4.49 -1.55 -9.62
N ALA A 161 -5.07 -2.34 -8.70
CA ALA A 161 -5.62 -1.81 -7.47
C ALA A 161 -4.52 -1.18 -6.59
N VAL A 162 -4.91 -0.22 -5.76
CA VAL A 162 -4.02 0.52 -4.87
C VAL A 162 -4.48 0.41 -3.42
N ALA A 163 -3.52 0.51 -2.50
CA ALA A 163 -3.82 0.69 -1.08
C ALA A 163 -3.71 2.18 -0.73
N VAL A 164 -4.60 2.66 0.14
CA VAL A 164 -4.74 4.09 0.44
C VAL A 164 -4.57 4.36 1.93
N HIS A 165 -3.80 5.39 2.28
CA HIS A 165 -3.64 5.86 3.65
C HIS A 165 -3.46 7.37 3.67
N GLU A 166 -4.37 8.11 4.30
CA GLU A 166 -4.30 9.58 4.46
C GLU A 166 -3.94 10.32 3.15
N GLY A 167 -4.63 9.99 2.06
CA GLY A 167 -4.40 10.59 0.74
C GLY A 167 -3.12 10.13 0.03
N HIS A 168 -2.36 9.20 0.61
CA HIS A 168 -1.23 8.54 -0.04
C HIS A 168 -1.67 7.22 -0.66
N PHE A 169 -1.16 6.94 -1.85
CA PHE A 169 -1.52 5.78 -2.64
C PHE A 169 -0.28 4.90 -2.86
N ALA A 170 -0.41 3.61 -2.56
CA ALA A 170 0.58 2.61 -2.92
C ALA A 170 0.14 1.92 -4.22
N GLY A 171 0.71 2.39 -5.32
CA GLY A 171 0.15 2.23 -6.67
C GLY A 171 0.44 0.90 -7.39
N GLY A 172 -0.55 0.43 -8.15
CA GLY A 172 -0.49 -0.18 -9.48
C GLY A 172 0.24 -1.51 -9.70
N SER A 173 1.03 -1.99 -8.73
CA SER A 173 1.95 -3.10 -8.94
C SER A 173 1.33 -4.48 -8.67
N GLY A 174 0.16 -4.55 -8.04
CA GLY A 174 -0.54 -5.79 -7.69
C GLY A 174 -0.47 -6.18 -6.21
N VAL A 175 0.21 -5.39 -5.36
CA VAL A 175 0.27 -5.62 -3.91
C VAL A 175 -1.13 -5.52 -3.26
N ALA A 176 -1.90 -4.48 -3.58
CA ALA A 176 -3.26 -4.33 -3.05
C ALA A 176 -4.19 -5.46 -3.52
N ALA A 177 -4.06 -5.90 -4.77
CA ALA A 177 -4.78 -7.06 -5.29
C ALA A 177 -4.41 -8.36 -4.56
N ALA A 178 -3.14 -8.51 -4.14
CA ALA A 178 -2.70 -9.65 -3.33
C ALA A 178 -3.32 -9.61 -1.93
N LEU A 179 -3.40 -8.45 -1.28
CA LEU A 179 -4.12 -8.30 -0.01
C LEU A 179 -5.62 -8.62 -0.16
N GLY A 180 -6.26 -8.16 -1.24
CA GLY A 180 -7.66 -8.50 -1.54
C GLY A 180 -7.86 -10.00 -1.82
N ARG A 181 -6.91 -10.69 -2.48
CA ARG A 181 -6.92 -12.16 -2.60
C ARG A 181 -6.89 -12.85 -1.25
N LYS A 182 -6.22 -12.27 -0.25
CA LYS A 182 -6.19 -12.76 1.12
C LYS A 182 -7.42 -12.40 1.95
N ARG A 183 -8.39 -11.69 1.35
CA ARG A 183 -9.60 -11.13 2.00
C ARG A 183 -9.29 -10.14 3.12
N ILE A 184 -8.17 -9.42 3.01
CA ILE A 184 -7.89 -8.29 3.88
C ILE A 184 -8.58 -7.07 3.28
N LYS A 185 -9.33 -6.32 4.10
CA LYS A 185 -9.98 -5.07 3.71
C LYS A 185 -9.19 -3.83 4.17
N ALA A 186 -8.55 -3.93 5.32
CA ALA A 186 -7.69 -2.88 5.85
C ALA A 186 -6.60 -3.45 6.76
N ILE A 187 -5.53 -2.67 6.92
CA ILE A 187 -4.49 -2.89 7.93
C ILE A 187 -4.41 -1.63 8.76
N MET A 188 -4.64 -1.77 10.06
CA MET A 188 -4.63 -0.69 11.04
C MET A 188 -3.45 -0.91 11.97
N VAL A 189 -2.71 0.14 12.28
CA VAL A 189 -1.58 0.07 13.21
C VAL A 189 -1.81 1.05 14.34
N ARG A 190 -1.70 0.57 15.58
CA ARG A 190 -1.84 1.43 16.75
C ARG A 190 -0.74 2.48 16.74
N ASP A 191 -1.13 3.74 16.71
CA ASP A 191 -0.17 4.84 16.68
C ASP A 191 0.21 5.23 18.12
N ALA A 192 1.32 4.68 18.60
CA ALA A 192 1.86 4.94 19.93
C ALA A 192 2.40 6.37 20.09
N LEU A 193 2.74 7.06 18.99
CA LEU A 193 3.18 8.45 19.05
C LEU A 193 2.00 9.40 19.35
N ALA A 194 0.77 8.88 19.39
CA ALA A 194 -0.47 9.60 19.62
C ALA A 194 -0.60 10.87 18.75
N ILE A 195 0.14 10.94 17.63
CA ILE A 195 0.07 12.06 16.70
C ILE A 195 -1.33 11.97 16.13
N PRO A 196 -2.25 12.89 16.49
CA PRO A 196 -3.54 12.92 15.85
C PRO A 196 -3.22 13.13 14.37
N SER A 197 -3.67 12.21 13.51
CA SER A 197 -3.62 12.32 12.05
C SER A 197 -3.66 13.80 11.64
N ARG A 198 -2.53 14.35 11.16
CA ARG A 198 -2.25 15.81 11.08
C ARG A 198 -3.50 16.64 10.73
N CYS A 199 -4.24 17.04 11.77
CA CYS A 199 -5.43 17.87 11.74
C CYS A 199 -6.01 17.98 13.17
N THR A 200 -5.46 18.87 13.98
CA THR A 200 -5.96 19.26 15.30
C THR A 200 -7.27 20.07 15.26
N GLY A 201 -8.11 19.87 14.25
CA GLY A 201 -9.37 20.62 14.14
C GLY A 201 -10.31 20.23 13.00
N CYS A 202 -9.96 19.26 12.16
CA CYS A 202 -10.83 18.78 11.07
C CYS A 202 -10.78 17.25 11.07
N SER A 203 -11.89 16.63 11.42
CA SER A 203 -12.00 15.17 11.59
C SER A 203 -11.47 14.43 10.35
N LEU A 204 -10.81 13.29 10.58
CA LEU A 204 -10.41 12.31 9.56
C LEU A 204 -11.56 11.86 8.64
N ALA A 205 -12.80 12.24 8.98
CA ALA A 205 -13.98 12.11 8.14
C ALA A 205 -14.02 13.08 6.96
N CYS A 206 -13.04 13.98 6.77
CA CYS A 206 -13.00 14.88 5.62
C CYS A 206 -12.79 14.07 4.32
N PRO A 207 -13.82 13.94 3.46
CA PRO A 207 -13.70 13.20 2.20
C PRO A 207 -12.65 13.86 1.30
N ALA A 208 -12.51 15.18 1.40
CA ALA A 208 -11.50 15.99 0.74
C ALA A 208 -10.06 15.78 1.24
N LYS A 209 -9.78 14.83 2.16
CA LYS A 209 -8.41 14.31 2.41
C LYS A 209 -8.24 12.85 2.04
N LEU A 210 -9.32 12.07 2.01
CA LEU A 210 -9.31 10.66 1.63
C LEU A 210 -9.31 10.47 0.11
N SER A 211 -9.80 11.44 -0.68
CA SER A 211 -9.79 11.36 -2.15
C SER A 211 -9.62 12.66 -2.98
N PRO A 212 -9.13 13.80 -2.47
CA PRO A 212 -9.17 15.06 -3.22
C PRO A 212 -8.32 15.07 -4.51
N SER A 213 -7.25 14.26 -4.59
CA SER A 213 -6.28 14.32 -5.68
C SER A 213 -6.37 13.20 -6.71
N ALA A 214 -7.10 12.12 -6.44
CA ALA A 214 -7.21 10.96 -7.34
C ALA A 214 -8.61 10.78 -7.96
N GLY A 215 -9.58 11.61 -7.56
CA GLY A 215 -10.96 11.57 -8.05
C GLY A 215 -11.59 10.18 -7.93
N ARG A 216 -12.46 9.85 -8.88
CA ARG A 216 -13.20 8.58 -8.89
C ARG A 216 -12.31 7.34 -8.84
N ALA A 217 -11.14 7.38 -9.47
CA ALA A 217 -10.19 6.27 -9.43
C ALA A 217 -9.68 6.02 -8.00
N GLY A 218 -9.40 7.09 -7.25
CA GLY A 218 -8.99 7.00 -5.85
C GLY A 218 -10.07 6.41 -4.95
N ASP A 219 -11.33 6.84 -5.12
CA ASP A 219 -12.46 6.32 -4.33
C ASP A 219 -12.63 4.80 -4.50
N LEU A 220 -12.42 4.32 -5.73
CA LEU A 220 -12.52 2.91 -6.09
C LEU A 220 -11.27 2.09 -5.76
N GLY A 221 -10.17 2.74 -5.36
CA GLY A 221 -8.89 2.09 -5.12
C GLY A 221 -8.19 1.63 -6.40
N LEU A 222 -8.28 2.40 -7.49
CA LEU A 222 -7.60 2.16 -8.77
C LEU A 222 -6.37 3.06 -8.91
N ASP A 223 -5.34 2.56 -9.61
CA ASP A 223 -4.18 3.36 -10.00
C ASP A 223 -4.60 4.42 -11.03
N ALA A 224 -4.58 5.70 -10.64
CA ALA A 224 -5.10 6.80 -11.45
C ALA A 224 -4.45 6.89 -12.85
N PRO A 225 -3.11 6.82 -13.01
CA PRO A 225 -2.49 6.82 -14.33
C PRO A 225 -2.95 5.68 -15.24
N THR A 226 -3.18 4.49 -14.68
CA THR A 226 -3.71 3.34 -15.43
C THR A 226 -5.19 3.55 -15.77
N ALA A 227 -5.98 4.05 -14.82
CA ALA A 227 -7.40 4.34 -14.99
C ALA A 227 -7.65 5.37 -16.12
N GLU A 228 -6.89 6.47 -16.15
CA GLU A 228 -6.98 7.51 -17.18
C GLU A 228 -6.76 6.96 -18.59
N ARG A 229 -5.76 6.07 -18.74
CA ARG A 229 -5.48 5.44 -20.04
C ARG A 229 -6.59 4.48 -20.47
N LEU A 230 -7.16 3.71 -19.55
CA LEU A 230 -8.26 2.80 -19.82
C LEU A 230 -9.53 3.56 -20.24
N VAL A 231 -9.81 4.69 -19.58
CA VAL A 231 -10.91 5.60 -19.99
C VAL A 231 -10.66 6.13 -21.40
N ALA A 232 -9.45 6.64 -21.68
CA ALA A 232 -9.09 7.12 -23.02
C ALA A 232 -9.14 6.02 -24.10
N LEU A 233 -8.87 4.77 -23.74
CA LEU A 233 -9.03 3.62 -24.64
C LEU A 233 -10.52 3.32 -24.90
N ALA A 234 -11.31 3.23 -23.83
CA ALA A 234 -12.74 2.92 -23.93
C ALA A 234 -13.50 3.98 -24.73
N SER A 235 -13.23 5.27 -24.53
CA SER A 235 -13.84 6.35 -25.31
C SER A 235 -13.59 6.19 -26.81
N ARG A 236 -12.40 5.74 -27.23
CA ARG A 236 -12.11 5.47 -28.64
C ARG A 236 -12.84 4.26 -29.19
N LEU A 237 -12.96 3.20 -28.38
CA LEU A 237 -13.69 2.00 -28.76
C LEU A 237 -15.20 2.26 -28.89
N VAL A 238 -15.74 3.11 -28.02
CA VAL A 238 -17.11 3.61 -28.11
C VAL A 238 -17.31 4.42 -29.39
N GLN A 239 -16.42 5.38 -29.70
CA GLN A 239 -16.47 6.14 -30.96
C GLN A 239 -16.37 5.26 -32.21
N ALA A 240 -15.73 4.09 -32.09
CA ALA A 240 -15.63 3.10 -33.15
C ALA A 240 -16.82 2.13 -33.21
N GLY A 241 -17.84 2.30 -32.36
CA GLY A 241 -19.02 1.41 -32.29
C GLY A 241 -18.72 0.02 -31.70
N MET A 242 -17.57 -0.16 -31.05
CA MET A 242 -17.13 -1.44 -30.49
C MET A 242 -17.58 -1.68 -29.05
N LEU A 243 -18.04 -0.63 -28.37
CA LEU A 243 -18.55 -0.68 -27.00
C LEU A 243 -19.89 0.07 -26.91
N PRO A 244 -20.80 -0.34 -26.01
CA PRO A 244 -22.07 0.34 -25.82
C PRO A 244 -21.90 1.70 -25.11
N GLU A 245 -22.95 2.54 -25.16
CA GLU A 245 -23.13 3.71 -24.29
C GLU A 245 -24.48 3.66 -23.57
N PRO A 246 -24.60 4.21 -22.34
CA PRO A 246 -23.53 4.79 -21.51
C PRO A 246 -22.71 3.73 -20.77
N ILE A 247 -21.46 4.05 -20.38
CA ILE A 247 -20.60 3.18 -19.57
C ILE A 247 -20.05 3.90 -18.33
N GLU A 248 -20.07 3.22 -17.18
CA GLU A 248 -19.42 3.69 -15.95
C GLU A 248 -18.08 2.98 -15.76
N LEU A 249 -17.18 3.11 -16.75
CA LEU A 249 -16.04 2.22 -16.92
C LEU A 249 -15.23 1.98 -15.63
N LEU A 250 -14.87 3.03 -14.90
CA LEU A 250 -14.05 2.89 -13.68
C LEU A 250 -14.76 2.07 -12.60
N THR A 251 -16.03 2.38 -12.35
CA THR A 251 -16.88 1.62 -11.41
C THR A 251 -16.98 0.17 -11.89
N GLU A 252 -17.31 -0.05 -13.15
CA GLU A 252 -17.42 -1.39 -13.72
C GLU A 252 -16.13 -2.20 -13.63
N ILE A 253 -14.97 -1.57 -13.84
CA ILE A 253 -13.65 -2.20 -13.67
C ILE A 253 -13.45 -2.59 -12.21
N ALA A 254 -13.68 -1.66 -11.28
CA ALA A 254 -13.44 -1.87 -9.85
C ALA A 254 -14.26 -3.05 -9.29
N TYR A 255 -15.49 -3.24 -9.80
CA TYR A 255 -16.37 -4.35 -9.42
C TYR A 255 -16.32 -5.55 -10.38
N ARG A 256 -15.45 -5.53 -11.40
CA ARG A 256 -15.36 -6.55 -12.48
C ARG A 256 -16.71 -6.95 -13.08
N ARG A 257 -17.54 -5.97 -13.44
CA ARG A 257 -18.87 -6.17 -14.04
C ARG A 257 -18.96 -5.54 -15.42
N GLY A 258 -19.96 -5.94 -16.21
CA GLY A 258 -20.26 -5.32 -17.50
C GLY A 258 -19.05 -5.22 -18.44
N VAL A 259 -18.87 -4.06 -19.06
CA VAL A 259 -17.72 -3.77 -19.93
C VAL A 259 -16.44 -3.73 -19.11
N GLY A 260 -16.50 -3.26 -17.87
CA GLY A 260 -15.33 -3.20 -16.99
C GLY A 260 -14.66 -4.55 -16.70
N ALA A 261 -15.39 -5.67 -16.77
CA ALA A 261 -14.80 -7.01 -16.68
C ALA A 261 -13.76 -7.30 -17.79
N ILE A 262 -13.96 -6.72 -18.98
CA ILE A 262 -13.04 -6.83 -20.11
C ILE A 262 -11.73 -6.10 -19.80
N PHE A 263 -11.83 -4.91 -19.20
CA PHE A 263 -10.72 -4.01 -18.89
C PHE A 263 -10.02 -4.28 -17.55
N ALA A 264 -10.61 -5.09 -16.69
CA ALA A 264 -10.13 -5.30 -15.32
C ALA A 264 -8.73 -5.95 -15.22
N ASP A 265 -8.22 -6.54 -16.30
CA ASP A 265 -6.86 -7.10 -16.34
C ASP A 265 -5.87 -6.23 -17.14
N GLY A 266 -6.30 -5.01 -17.50
CA GLY A 266 -5.49 -4.01 -18.19
C GLY A 266 -5.73 -3.96 -19.70
N GLU A 267 -5.12 -2.95 -20.34
CA GLU A 267 -5.32 -2.60 -21.76
C GLU A 267 -5.09 -3.76 -22.71
N GLU A 268 -3.94 -4.44 -22.58
CA GLU A 268 -3.54 -5.51 -23.49
C GLU A 268 -4.49 -6.72 -23.39
N ALA A 269 -4.93 -7.06 -22.17
CA ALA A 269 -5.91 -8.11 -21.96
C ALA A 269 -7.29 -7.73 -22.54
N ALA A 270 -7.69 -6.46 -22.36
CA ALA A 270 -8.94 -5.94 -22.92
C ALA A 270 -8.96 -6.03 -24.45
N LEU A 271 -7.90 -5.55 -25.10
CA LEU A 271 -7.79 -5.56 -26.55
C LEU A 271 -7.75 -6.97 -27.13
N ARG A 272 -7.04 -7.91 -26.49
CA ARG A 272 -7.07 -9.32 -26.90
C ARG A 272 -8.48 -9.92 -26.84
N ARG A 273 -9.28 -9.55 -25.84
CA ARG A 273 -10.67 -10.02 -25.69
C ARG A 273 -11.61 -9.40 -26.71
N LEU A 274 -11.39 -8.14 -27.09
CA LEU A 274 -12.20 -7.43 -28.09
C LEU A 274 -11.83 -7.79 -29.54
N GLY A 275 -10.69 -8.45 -29.75
CA GLY A 275 -10.28 -8.95 -31.06
C GLY A 275 -9.32 -8.03 -31.82
N PRO A 276 -8.85 -8.46 -33.01
CA PRO A 276 -7.77 -7.81 -33.74
C PRO A 276 -8.10 -6.38 -34.19
N GLU A 277 -9.36 -6.08 -34.48
CA GLU A 277 -9.76 -4.72 -34.88
C GLU A 277 -9.58 -3.71 -33.74
N ALA A 278 -9.75 -4.12 -32.49
CA ALA A 278 -9.51 -3.26 -31.33
C ALA A 278 -8.01 -3.03 -31.08
N ALA A 279 -7.15 -3.98 -31.47
CA ALA A 279 -5.71 -3.89 -31.25
C ALA A 279 -5.04 -2.66 -31.92
N ARG A 280 -5.66 -2.13 -32.99
CA ARG A 280 -5.20 -0.90 -33.69
C ARG A 280 -5.16 0.34 -32.80
N PHE A 281 -5.89 0.34 -31.68
CA PHE A 281 -5.93 1.48 -30.75
C PHE A 281 -4.78 1.49 -29.74
N LEU A 282 -4.03 0.37 -29.57
CA LEU A 282 -2.93 0.28 -28.60
C LEU A 282 -1.81 1.31 -28.85
N PRO A 283 -1.33 1.54 -30.09
CA PRO A 283 -0.28 2.52 -30.37
C PRO A 283 -0.72 3.98 -30.16
N LEU A 284 -2.03 4.22 -30.05
CA LEU A 284 -2.62 5.56 -29.90
C LEU A 284 -2.75 6.00 -28.44
N LEU A 285 -2.44 5.10 -27.50
CA LEU A 285 -2.40 5.44 -26.08
C LEU A 285 -1.11 6.21 -25.79
N PRO A 286 -1.16 7.20 -24.87
CA PRO A 286 0.07 7.86 -24.43
C PRO A 286 1.07 6.78 -23.98
N PRO A 287 2.39 7.00 -24.10
CA PRO A 287 3.37 6.04 -23.60
C PRO A 287 3.13 5.79 -22.12
N ARG A 288 3.36 4.57 -21.63
CA ARG A 288 3.36 4.33 -20.19
C ARG A 288 4.41 5.28 -19.62
N ARG A 289 4.00 6.24 -18.78
CA ARG A 289 4.97 6.88 -17.89
C ARG A 289 5.57 5.70 -17.14
N ARG A 290 6.83 5.37 -17.41
CA ARG A 290 7.60 4.58 -16.48
C ARG A 290 7.54 5.41 -15.20
N GLN A 291 6.64 5.05 -14.28
CA GLN A 291 7.01 5.14 -12.89
C GLN A 291 8.25 4.26 -12.86
N SER A 292 9.43 4.88 -12.93
CA SER A 292 10.64 4.23 -12.47
C SER A 292 10.30 3.85 -11.04
N GLY A 293 9.81 2.61 -10.87
CA GLY A 293 9.92 1.96 -9.58
C GLY A 293 11.37 2.16 -9.20
N ILE A 294 11.60 2.72 -8.03
CA ILE A 294 12.96 2.98 -7.56
C ILE A 294 13.63 1.61 -7.52
N GLY A 295 14.46 1.31 -8.51
CA GLY A 295 15.21 0.07 -8.55
C GLY A 295 16.15 0.05 -7.36
N ILE A 296 16.65 -1.12 -6.96
CA ILE A 296 17.66 -1.19 -5.89
C ILE A 296 18.85 -0.26 -6.20
N ALA A 297 19.26 -0.17 -7.47
CA ALA A 297 20.29 0.76 -7.92
C ALA A 297 19.90 2.25 -7.76
N ASP A 298 18.65 2.60 -8.04
CA ASP A 298 18.15 3.97 -7.85
C ASP A 298 18.03 4.31 -6.36
N LEU A 299 17.62 3.35 -5.52
CA LEU A 299 17.48 3.49 -4.07
C LEU A 299 18.86 3.68 -3.41
N LEU A 300 19.84 2.87 -3.80
CA LEU A 300 21.23 3.00 -3.39
C LEU A 300 21.83 4.33 -3.88
N GLY A 301 21.54 4.70 -5.13
CA GLY A 301 21.98 5.97 -5.72
C GLY A 301 21.39 7.20 -5.04
N THR A 302 20.11 7.16 -4.65
CA THR A 302 19.47 8.23 -3.87
C THR A 302 20.03 8.31 -2.46
N CYS A 303 20.22 7.17 -1.76
CA CYS A 303 20.87 7.15 -0.45
C CYS A 303 22.29 7.74 -0.49
N GLN A 304 23.12 7.35 -1.47
CA GLN A 304 24.48 7.88 -1.62
C GLN A 304 24.49 9.38 -1.92
N ARG A 305 23.52 9.87 -2.71
CA ARG A 305 23.40 11.27 -3.09
C ARG A 305 22.93 12.14 -1.92
N VAL A 306 21.92 11.69 -1.17
CA VAL A 306 21.44 12.36 0.04
C VAL A 306 22.53 12.44 1.11
N CYS A 307 23.32 11.37 1.29
CA CYS A 307 24.47 11.37 2.20
C CYS A 307 25.58 12.35 1.78
N ARG A 308 25.78 12.56 0.47
CA ARG A 308 26.81 13.50 -0.05
C ARG A 308 26.35 14.95 -0.06
N GLU A 309 25.11 15.21 -0.43
CA GLU A 309 24.62 16.58 -0.67
C GLU A 309 24.09 17.25 0.59
N ARG A 310 23.58 16.49 1.58
CA ARG A 310 22.98 17.05 2.80
C ARG A 310 23.36 16.29 4.07
N PRO A 311 24.66 16.14 4.38
CA PRO A 311 25.10 15.46 5.61
C PRO A 311 24.50 16.10 6.88
N GLY A 312 24.27 17.42 6.86
CA GLY A 312 23.67 18.17 7.96
C GLY A 312 22.18 17.92 8.23
N GLU A 313 21.38 17.49 7.23
CA GLU A 313 19.95 17.19 7.43
C GLU A 313 19.73 15.81 8.08
N ILE A 314 20.61 14.84 7.76
CA ILE A 314 20.68 13.55 8.45
C ILE A 314 21.14 13.77 9.89
N LEU A 315 22.18 14.59 10.10
CA LEU A 315 22.63 14.99 11.44
C LEU A 315 21.58 15.79 12.21
N ARG A 316 20.79 16.66 11.57
CA ARG A 316 19.65 17.36 12.20
C ARG A 316 18.53 16.41 12.58
N SER A 317 18.21 15.43 11.75
CA SER A 317 17.20 14.41 12.09
C SER A 317 17.69 13.54 13.25
N ALA A 318 18.98 13.19 13.26
CA ALA A 318 19.63 12.52 14.40
C ALA A 318 19.71 13.42 15.65
N LEU A 319 19.90 14.73 15.49
CA LEU A 319 19.95 15.75 16.56
C LEU A 319 18.56 16.06 17.14
N VAL A 320 17.50 16.02 16.35
CA VAL A 320 16.12 16.10 16.82
C VAL A 320 15.78 14.84 17.62
N ALA A 321 16.24 13.66 17.16
CA ALA A 321 16.15 12.42 17.93
C ALA A 321 17.01 12.45 19.21
N THR A 322 18.12 13.21 19.26
CA THR A 322 18.96 13.37 20.47
C THR A 322 18.59 14.57 21.36
N LYS A 323 17.79 15.54 20.90
CA LYS A 323 17.29 16.62 21.77
C LYS A 323 16.27 16.13 22.80
N GLY A 324 15.58 15.02 22.55
CA GLY A 324 14.81 14.30 23.57
C GLY A 324 15.69 13.60 24.62
N LEU A 325 16.95 13.28 24.29
CA LEU A 325 17.91 12.58 25.17
C LEU A 325 18.62 13.49 26.17
N LEU A 326 18.59 14.83 25.99
CA LEU A 326 19.21 15.78 26.95
C LEU A 326 18.23 16.31 28.00
N ALA A 327 16.92 16.06 27.85
CA ALA A 327 15.92 16.47 28.84
C ALA A 327 15.86 15.54 30.06
N ASP A 328 16.28 14.28 29.91
CA ASP A 328 16.34 13.28 31.00
C ASP A 328 17.76 13.10 31.59
N ALA A 329 18.70 13.97 31.21
CA ALA A 329 20.06 14.00 31.74
C ALA A 329 20.36 15.31 32.51
N SER A 330 19.36 15.81 33.25
CA SER A 330 19.53 16.86 34.27
C SER A 330 19.30 16.27 35.65
#